data_AF-A0A929EZF8-F1
#
_entry.id   AF-A0A929EZF8-F1
#
_cell.length_a   1.000
_cell.length_b   1.000
_cell.length_c   1.000
_cell.angle_alpha   90.00
_cell.angle_beta   90.00
_cell.angle_gamma   90.00
#
_symmetry.space_group_name_H-M   'P 1'
#
loop_
_entity.id
_entity.type
_entity.pdbx_description
1 polymer ?
#
loop_
_entity_poly.entity_id
_entity_poly.type
_entity_poly.pdbx_seq_one_letter_code
_entity_poly.pdbx_strand_id
1 'polypeptide(L)'
;FKKGQVDMLVATDVAARGLDISDVSHVFNYHIPFDPQSYIHRIGRTGRAGKKGIAITLVTPLEFKELSRIMKVSGATIKYEEMPSIHEVKKNYIEELAEKVGEHEIYDDAAELLANFLALGEDPAEIAVKALSALMDKRQVAGPNRIGLNADEAQKMFQRSLRHSSGGKGRYHKGRPGGGRSGGRSGGWGNRSGGGKQGQGGNRGGRRK
;
A
#
# COMPACT_ATOMS: atom_id res chain seq x y z
N PHE A 1 24.25 -4.42 -5.33
CA PHE A 1 23.72 -3.22 -4.66
C PHE A 1 24.75 -2.09 -4.59
N LYS A 2 25.68 -2.02 -3.61
CA LYS A 2 26.66 -0.92 -3.52
C LYS A 2 27.66 -0.85 -4.69
N LYS A 3 27.89 -1.98 -5.37
CA LYS A 3 28.69 -2.08 -6.62
C LYS A 3 27.86 -2.09 -7.91
N GLY A 4 26.57 -1.72 -7.86
CA GLY A 4 25.69 -1.66 -9.05
C GLY A 4 25.23 -3.00 -9.64
N GLN A 5 25.77 -4.14 -9.20
CA GLN A 5 25.46 -5.48 -9.79
C GLN A 5 24.03 -6.00 -9.55
N VAL A 6 23.20 -5.27 -8.79
CA VAL A 6 21.83 -5.70 -8.46
C VAL A 6 20.95 -4.46 -8.48
N ASP A 7 19.97 -4.46 -9.38
CA ASP A 7 19.06 -3.32 -9.63
C ASP A 7 17.89 -3.26 -8.64
N MET A 8 17.52 -4.40 -8.03
CA MET A 8 16.36 -4.50 -7.14
C MET A 8 16.72 -5.26 -5.85
N LEU A 9 16.31 -4.69 -4.70
CA LEU A 9 16.45 -5.32 -3.39
C LEU A 9 15.08 -5.39 -2.71
N VAL A 10 14.71 -6.59 -2.27
CA VAL A 10 13.53 -6.83 -1.43
C VAL A 10 14.01 -7.09 -0.01
N ALA A 11 13.51 -6.32 0.95
CA ALA A 11 13.91 -6.43 2.35
C ALA A 11 12.73 -6.19 3.31
N THR A 12 12.81 -6.80 4.49
CA THR A 12 11.96 -6.48 5.63
C THR A 12 12.65 -5.42 6.51
N ASP A 13 11.89 -4.74 7.38
CA ASP A 13 12.44 -3.72 8.28
C ASP A 13 13.56 -4.26 9.19
N VAL A 14 13.50 -5.53 9.55
CA VAL A 14 14.52 -6.18 10.39
C VAL A 14 15.79 -6.43 9.58
N ALA A 15 15.66 -6.99 8.37
CA ALA A 15 16.80 -7.28 7.51
C ALA A 15 17.48 -6.00 6.98
N ALA A 16 16.75 -4.90 6.85
CA ALA A 16 17.28 -3.63 6.40
C ALA A 16 18.11 -2.88 7.46
N ARG A 17 18.02 -3.27 8.74
CA ARG A 17 18.83 -2.68 9.82
C ARG A 17 20.24 -3.23 9.78
N GLY A 18 21.23 -2.35 9.71
CA GLY A 18 22.65 -2.73 9.62
C GLY A 18 23.16 -2.90 8.19
N LEU A 19 22.28 -2.90 7.19
CA LEU A 19 22.66 -2.72 5.80
C LEU A 19 22.75 -1.22 5.50
N ASP A 20 23.91 -0.76 5.03
CA ASP A 20 24.11 0.60 4.50
C ASP A 20 23.44 0.72 3.12
N ILE A 21 22.11 0.71 3.13
CA ILE A 21 21.26 0.91 1.96
C ILE A 21 21.06 2.43 1.86
N SER A 22 21.90 3.07 1.06
CA SER A 22 21.84 4.50 0.78
C SER A 22 21.81 4.75 -0.73
N ASP A 23 21.16 5.84 -1.14
CA ASP A 23 21.24 6.39 -2.50
C ASP A 23 20.47 5.59 -3.57
N VAL A 24 19.27 5.10 -3.22
CA VAL A 24 18.36 4.50 -4.21
C VAL A 24 17.51 5.57 -4.89
N SER A 25 17.20 5.38 -6.18
CA SER A 25 16.31 6.27 -6.92
C SER A 25 14.84 6.11 -6.50
N HIS A 26 14.44 4.89 -6.17
CA HIS A 26 13.06 4.53 -5.84
C HIS A 26 12.99 3.68 -4.57
N VAL A 27 11.95 3.93 -3.76
CA VAL A 27 11.57 3.08 -2.62
C VAL A 27 10.13 2.63 -2.82
N PHE A 28 9.90 1.31 -2.80
CA PHE A 28 8.57 0.72 -2.88
C PHE A 28 8.18 0.13 -1.52
N ASN A 29 7.16 0.69 -0.88
CA ASN A 29 6.50 0.08 0.26
C ASN A 29 5.44 -0.89 -0.26
N TYR A 30 5.77 -2.19 -0.30
CA TYR A 30 4.82 -3.23 -0.70
C TYR A 30 3.65 -3.35 0.28
N HIS A 31 3.93 -3.25 1.58
CA HIS A 31 2.94 -3.09 2.63
C HIS A 31 3.14 -1.74 3.32
N ILE A 32 2.03 -1.10 3.69
CA ILE A 32 2.08 0.15 4.43
C ILE A 32 2.78 -0.08 5.79
N PRO A 33 3.72 0.79 6.20
CA PRO A 33 4.31 0.71 7.53
C PRO A 33 3.25 0.85 8.62
N PHE A 34 3.38 0.10 9.72
CA PHE A 34 2.43 0.16 10.84
C PHE A 34 2.47 1.50 11.58
N ASP A 35 3.62 2.17 11.57
CA ASP A 35 3.84 3.44 12.24
C ASP A 35 4.55 4.48 11.35
N PRO A 36 4.37 5.78 11.62
CA PRO A 36 4.96 6.84 10.82
C PRO A 36 6.49 6.92 10.87
N GLN A 37 7.14 6.50 11.96
CA GLN A 37 8.60 6.55 12.07
C GLN A 37 9.23 5.51 11.14
N SER A 38 8.66 4.31 11.10
CA SER A 38 9.05 3.27 10.14
C SER A 38 8.89 3.75 8.70
N TYR A 39 7.81 4.46 8.37
CA TYR A 39 7.65 5.08 7.05
C TYR A 39 8.78 6.05 6.72
N ILE A 40 9.10 6.98 7.62
CA ILE A 40 10.19 7.95 7.44
C ILE A 40 11.53 7.24 7.24
N HIS A 41 11.83 6.20 8.02
CA HIS A 41 13.08 5.45 7.88
C HIS A 41 13.21 4.69 6.55
N ARG A 42 12.09 4.20 6.01
CA ARG A 42 12.03 3.52 4.70
C ARG A 42 12.22 4.52 3.56
N ILE A 43 11.47 5.61 3.54
CA ILE A 43 11.59 6.60 2.46
C ILE A 43 12.91 7.38 2.54
N GLY A 44 13.51 7.49 3.72
CA GLY A 44 14.83 8.10 3.92
C GLY A 44 16.00 7.34 3.27
N ARG A 45 15.73 6.29 2.49
CA ARG A 45 16.70 5.59 1.63
C ARG A 45 16.88 6.25 0.27
N THR A 46 15.89 7.02 -0.18
CA THR A 46 15.95 7.82 -1.41
C THR A 46 16.12 9.31 -1.11
N GLY A 47 16.36 10.13 -2.13
CA GLY A 47 16.34 11.60 -2.02
C GLY A 47 17.42 12.22 -1.12
N ARG A 48 18.58 11.58 -0.97
CA ARG A 48 19.68 12.08 -0.13
C ARG A 48 20.58 13.07 -0.89
N ALA A 49 21.29 13.91 -0.14
CA ALA A 49 22.27 14.86 -0.68
C ALA A 49 21.71 15.78 -1.79
N GLY A 50 20.44 16.18 -1.66
CA GLY A 50 19.77 17.07 -2.63
C GLY A 50 19.31 16.38 -3.92
N LYS A 51 19.53 15.06 -4.08
CA LYS A 51 19.01 14.32 -5.23
C LYS A 51 17.49 14.16 -5.14
N LYS A 52 16.83 14.03 -6.29
CA LYS A 52 15.41 13.64 -6.36
C LYS A 52 15.28 12.17 -5.98
N GLY A 53 14.21 11.86 -5.26
CA GLY A 53 13.87 10.50 -4.86
C GLY A 53 12.38 10.25 -4.91
N ILE A 54 11.98 9.05 -5.32
CA ILE A 54 10.57 8.68 -5.44
C ILE A 54 10.25 7.58 -4.43
N ALA A 55 9.20 7.78 -3.64
CA ALA A 55 8.67 6.78 -2.72
C ALA A 55 7.24 6.42 -3.11
N ILE A 56 7.01 5.15 -3.45
CA ILE A 56 5.71 4.61 -3.85
C ILE A 56 5.24 3.67 -2.75
N THR A 57 3.97 3.78 -2.36
CA THR A 57 3.38 2.93 -1.33
C THR A 57 2.11 2.29 -1.85
N LEU A 58 2.05 0.97 -1.83
CA LEU A 58 0.85 0.23 -2.18
C LEU A 58 -0.08 0.25 -0.97
N VAL A 59 -1.34 0.62 -1.20
CA VAL A 59 -2.33 0.79 -0.13
C VAL A 59 -3.63 0.15 -0.57
N THR A 60 -4.17 -0.70 0.28
CA THR A 60 -5.51 -1.26 0.15
C THR A 60 -6.55 -0.40 0.87
N PRO A 61 -7.85 -0.48 0.53
CA PRO A 61 -8.88 0.31 1.21
C PRO A 61 -8.95 0.12 2.73
N LEU A 62 -8.53 -1.05 3.23
CA LEU A 62 -8.50 -1.36 4.67
C LEU A 62 -7.42 -0.57 5.41
N GLU A 63 -6.37 -0.13 4.71
CA GLU A 63 -5.18 0.54 5.25
C GLU A 63 -5.27 2.07 5.21
N PHE A 64 -6.41 2.64 4.78
CA PHE A 64 -6.60 4.09 4.69
C PHE A 64 -6.48 4.81 6.04
N LYS A 65 -6.80 4.13 7.14
CA LYS A 65 -6.67 4.70 8.48
C LYS A 65 -5.19 4.86 8.87
N GLU A 66 -4.38 3.86 8.58
CA GLU A 66 -2.92 3.85 8.76
C GLU A 66 -2.29 4.92 7.88
N LEU A 67 -2.68 5.00 6.60
CA LEU A 67 -2.22 6.03 5.68
C LEU A 67 -2.50 7.44 6.21
N SER A 68 -3.71 7.69 6.71
CA SER A 68 -4.07 8.98 7.30
C SER A 68 -3.19 9.35 8.49
N ARG A 69 -2.87 8.39 9.37
CA ARG A 69 -1.97 8.59 10.51
C ARG A 69 -0.55 8.93 10.05
N ILE A 70 -0.04 8.20 9.05
CA ILE A 70 1.29 8.45 8.48
C ILE A 70 1.36 9.85 7.87
N MET A 71 0.40 10.24 7.03
CA MET A 71 0.36 11.58 6.43
C MET A 71 0.33 12.68 7.49
N LYS A 72 -0.47 12.50 8.55
CA LYS A 72 -0.59 13.48 9.63
C LYS A 72 0.71 13.69 10.41
N VAL A 73 1.48 12.62 10.66
CA VAL A 73 2.71 12.69 11.47
C VAL A 73 3.92 13.06 10.62
N SER A 74 4.02 12.52 9.40
CA SER A 74 5.12 12.82 8.48
C SER A 74 4.98 14.20 7.82
N GLY A 75 3.78 14.78 7.79
CA GLY A 75 3.49 15.98 7.02
C GLY A 75 3.48 15.75 5.50
N ALA A 76 3.57 14.49 5.06
CA ALA A 76 3.65 14.14 3.64
C ALA A 76 2.28 14.30 2.95
N THR A 77 2.27 14.99 1.81
CA THR A 77 1.15 14.99 0.87
C THR A 77 1.38 13.85 -0.13
N ILE A 78 0.63 12.77 0.02
CA ILE A 78 0.71 11.61 -0.87
C ILE A 78 -0.30 11.79 -2.00
N LYS A 79 0.17 11.71 -3.25
CA LYS A 79 -0.66 11.72 -4.46
C LYS A 79 -1.10 10.30 -4.79
N TYR A 80 -2.35 10.16 -5.21
CA TYR A 80 -2.87 8.90 -5.74
C TYR A 80 -2.53 8.82 -7.23
N GLU A 81 -1.96 7.70 -7.65
CA GLU A 81 -1.71 7.42 -9.05
C GLU A 81 -2.27 6.06 -9.43
N GLU A 82 -2.73 5.96 -10.67
CA GLU A 82 -3.21 4.69 -11.23
C GLU A 82 -2.02 3.86 -11.69
N MET A 83 -2.14 2.54 -11.57
CA MET A 83 -1.16 1.65 -12.17
C MET A 83 -1.36 1.60 -13.69
N PRO A 84 -0.25 1.64 -14.46
CA PRO A 84 -0.35 1.57 -15.91
C PRO A 84 -0.98 0.24 -16.32
N SER A 85 -1.76 0.28 -17.40
CA SER A 85 -2.38 -0.93 -17.94
C SER A 85 -1.35 -1.85 -18.62
N ILE A 86 -1.70 -3.13 -18.80
CA ILE A 86 -0.83 -4.06 -19.56
C ILE A 86 -0.58 -3.53 -20.98
N HIS A 87 -1.57 -2.88 -21.60
CA HIS A 87 -1.41 -2.29 -22.93
C HIS A 87 -0.44 -1.11 -22.92
N GLU A 88 -0.51 -0.22 -21.93
CA GLU A 88 0.43 0.91 -21.79
C GLU A 88 1.85 0.41 -21.57
N VAL A 89 2.04 -0.58 -20.70
CA VAL A 89 3.37 -1.16 -20.45
C VAL A 89 3.93 -1.78 -21.73
N LYS A 90 3.11 -2.54 -22.48
CA LYS A 90 3.53 -3.12 -23.77
C LYS A 90 3.87 -2.05 -24.79
N LYS A 91 3.06 -0.99 -24.87
CA LYS A 91 3.31 0.13 -25.79
C LYS A 91 4.64 0.80 -25.48
N ASN A 92 4.87 1.19 -24.23
CA ASN A 92 6.11 1.84 -23.82
C ASN A 92 7.33 0.96 -24.07
N TYR A 93 7.21 -0.36 -23.85
CA TYR A 93 8.28 -1.31 -24.15
C TYR A 93 8.61 -1.38 -25.65
N ILE A 94 7.59 -1.38 -26.52
CA ILE A 94 7.78 -1.39 -27.97
C ILE A 94 8.42 -0.08 -28.42
N GLU A 95 8.00 1.07 -27.88
CA GLU A 95 8.59 2.38 -28.18
C GLU A 95 10.08 2.43 -27.76
N GLU A 96 10.40 2.00 -26.54
CA GLU A 96 11.79 1.93 -26.05
C GLU A 96 12.64 0.96 -26.87
N LEU A 97 12.09 -0.18 -27.30
CA LEU A 97 12.80 -1.13 -28.14
C LEU A 97 13.04 -0.57 -29.55
N ALA A 98 12.07 0.14 -30.11
CA ALA A 98 12.20 0.78 -31.41
C ALA A 98 13.31 1.84 -31.41
N GLU A 99 13.40 2.66 -30.36
CA GLU A 99 14.49 3.62 -30.17
C GLU A 99 15.85 2.91 -30.05
N LYS A 100 15.93 1.88 -29.18
CA LYS A 100 17.18 1.11 -29.00
C LYS A 100 17.65 0.45 -30.29
N VAL A 101 16.75 -0.14 -31.06
CA VAL A 101 17.08 -0.77 -32.35
C VAL A 101 17.48 0.28 -33.38
N GLY A 102 16.81 1.44 -33.38
CA GLY A 102 17.11 2.53 -34.32
C GLY A 102 18.46 3.23 -34.08
N GLU A 103 18.91 3.30 -32.82
CA GLU A 103 20.21 3.91 -32.45
C GLU A 103 21.37 2.90 -32.45
N HIS A 104 21.08 1.59 -32.58
CA HIS A 104 22.11 0.56 -32.50
C HIS A 104 22.99 0.54 -33.75
N GLU A 105 24.30 0.43 -33.54
CA GLU A 105 25.26 0.29 -34.63
C GLU A 105 25.13 -1.08 -35.32
N ILE A 106 25.33 -1.10 -36.64
CA ILE A 106 25.36 -2.35 -37.39
C ILE A 106 26.76 -2.94 -37.25
N TYR A 107 26.84 -4.15 -36.68
CA TYR A 107 28.07 -4.93 -36.62
C TYR A 107 28.23 -5.80 -37.86
N ASP A 108 29.47 -6.01 -38.29
CA ASP A 108 29.80 -6.82 -39.47
C ASP A 108 29.24 -8.24 -39.36
N ASP A 109 29.35 -8.87 -38.19
CA ASP A 109 28.79 -10.19 -37.91
C ASP A 109 27.26 -10.26 -38.15
N ALA A 110 26.53 -9.17 -37.88
CA ALA A 110 25.09 -9.10 -38.10
C ALA A 110 24.75 -9.01 -39.60
N ALA A 111 25.59 -8.32 -40.39
CA ALA A 111 25.45 -8.26 -41.83
C ALA A 111 25.77 -9.62 -42.49
N GLU A 112 26.81 -10.31 -42.02
CA GLU A 112 27.14 -11.68 -42.46
C GLU A 112 26.01 -12.67 -42.13
N LEU A 113 25.45 -12.58 -40.93
CA LEU A 113 24.30 -13.39 -40.53
C LEU A 113 23.11 -13.19 -41.48
N LEU A 114 22.78 -11.94 -41.80
CA LEU A 114 21.70 -11.64 -42.75
C LEU A 114 22.00 -12.22 -44.13
N ALA A 115 23.22 -12.05 -44.64
CA ALA A 115 23.63 -12.59 -45.93
C ALA A 115 23.46 -14.12 -46.01
N ASN A 116 23.76 -14.85 -44.92
CA ASN A 116 23.54 -16.29 -44.84
C ASN A 116 22.07 -16.68 -44.95
N PHE A 117 21.15 -15.95 -44.29
CA PHE A 117 19.72 -16.20 -44.43
C PHE A 117 19.21 -15.90 -45.85
N LEU A 118 19.70 -14.83 -46.48
CA LEU A 118 19.35 -14.49 -47.86
C LEU A 118 19.84 -15.55 -48.85
N ALA A 119 21.02 -16.13 -48.63
CA ALA A 119 21.54 -17.23 -49.44
C ALA A 119 20.68 -18.51 -49.34
N LEU A 120 19.94 -18.68 -48.23
CA LEU A 120 18.96 -19.76 -48.04
C LEU A 120 17.59 -19.43 -48.67
N GLY A 121 17.42 -18.24 -49.23
CA GLY A 121 16.17 -17.79 -49.86
C GLY A 121 15.12 -17.28 -48.87
N GLU A 122 15.48 -16.94 -47.64
CA GLU A 122 14.56 -16.31 -46.68
C GLU A 122 14.32 -14.83 -47.01
N ASP A 123 13.12 -14.33 -46.70
CA ASP A 123 12.74 -12.94 -46.91
C ASP A 123 13.33 -12.02 -45.81
N PRO A 124 13.99 -10.89 -46.16
CA PRO A 124 14.56 -9.96 -45.20
C PRO A 124 13.55 -9.44 -44.16
N ALA A 125 12.29 -9.21 -44.54
CA ALA A 125 11.29 -8.70 -43.62
C ALA A 125 10.85 -9.79 -42.63
N GLU A 126 10.70 -11.03 -43.08
CA GLU A 126 10.42 -12.17 -42.21
C GLU A 126 11.55 -12.37 -41.18
N ILE A 127 12.81 -12.30 -41.61
CA ILE A 127 13.99 -12.40 -40.72
C ILE A 127 13.97 -11.25 -39.69
N ALA A 128 13.69 -10.02 -40.11
CA ALA A 128 13.60 -8.88 -39.20
C ALA A 128 12.51 -9.08 -38.13
N VAL A 129 11.34 -9.59 -38.52
CA VAL A 129 10.26 -9.90 -37.57
C VAL A 129 10.65 -11.02 -36.61
N LYS A 130 11.34 -12.07 -37.08
CA LYS A 130 11.86 -13.15 -36.23
C LYS A 130 12.90 -12.63 -35.23
N ALA A 131 13.82 -11.77 -35.68
CA ALA A 131 14.84 -11.16 -34.84
C ALA A 131 14.22 -10.27 -33.76
N LEU A 132 13.29 -9.37 -34.14
CA LEU A 132 12.54 -8.55 -33.18
C LEU A 132 11.75 -9.41 -32.19
N SER A 133 11.10 -10.47 -32.68
CA SER A 133 10.36 -11.42 -31.82
C SER A 133 11.29 -12.15 -30.83
N ALA A 134 12.51 -12.48 -31.25
CA ALA A 134 13.51 -13.09 -30.37
C ALA A 134 14.03 -12.10 -29.31
N LEU A 135 14.21 -10.83 -29.67
CA LEU A 135 14.61 -9.76 -28.74
C LEU A 135 13.54 -9.42 -27.71
N MET A 136 12.27 -9.52 -28.09
CA MET A 136 11.16 -9.16 -27.20
C MET A 136 11.03 -10.10 -25.99
N ASP A 137 11.56 -11.33 -26.10
CA ASP A 137 11.42 -12.44 -25.15
C ASP A 137 9.93 -12.73 -24.79
N LYS A 138 9.58 -13.98 -24.46
CA LYS A 138 8.20 -14.28 -24.04
C LYS A 138 7.97 -13.82 -22.60
N ARG A 139 8.04 -12.52 -22.33
CA ARG A 139 7.50 -11.94 -21.10
C ARG A 139 5.99 -12.03 -21.17
N GLN A 140 5.45 -13.20 -20.81
CA GLN A 140 4.04 -13.34 -20.53
C GLN A 140 3.71 -12.42 -19.35
N VAL A 141 3.15 -11.25 -19.65
CA VAL A 141 2.56 -10.39 -18.63
C VAL A 141 1.30 -11.09 -18.16
N ALA A 142 1.44 -11.89 -17.10
CA ALA A 142 0.34 -12.57 -16.44
C ALA A 142 -0.37 -11.61 -15.50
N GLY A 143 -1.70 -11.58 -15.55
CA GLY A 143 -2.52 -10.79 -14.65
C GLY A 143 -3.66 -10.05 -15.34
N PRO A 144 -4.52 -9.37 -14.55
CA PRO A 144 -5.59 -8.54 -15.08
C PRO A 144 -5.02 -7.32 -15.81
N ASN A 145 -5.70 -6.87 -16.86
CA ASN A 145 -5.28 -5.71 -17.67
C ASN A 145 -5.11 -4.42 -16.84
N ARG A 146 -5.85 -4.30 -15.74
CA ARG A 146 -5.77 -3.19 -14.79
C ARG A 146 -5.57 -3.74 -13.39
N ILE A 147 -4.70 -3.09 -12.62
CA ILE A 147 -4.42 -3.43 -11.21
C ILE A 147 -4.81 -2.24 -10.35
N GLY A 148 -5.53 -2.50 -9.25
CA GLY A 148 -5.90 -1.48 -8.28
C GLY A 148 -7.13 -0.67 -8.66
N LEU A 149 -7.40 0.36 -7.85
CA LEU A 149 -8.51 1.29 -8.04
C LEU A 149 -8.08 2.44 -8.97
N ASN A 150 -9.03 3.07 -9.64
CA ASN A 150 -8.78 4.34 -10.32
C ASN A 150 -8.50 5.45 -9.28
N ALA A 151 -7.83 6.53 -9.68
CA ALA A 151 -7.36 7.56 -8.75
C ALA A 151 -8.53 8.28 -8.07
N ASP A 152 -9.58 8.60 -8.83
CA ASP A 152 -10.78 9.30 -8.34
C ASP A 152 -11.56 8.47 -7.31
N GLU A 153 -11.69 7.17 -7.55
CA GLU A 153 -12.37 6.21 -6.68
C GLU A 153 -11.56 5.98 -5.42
N ALA A 154 -10.25 5.78 -5.54
CA ALA A 154 -9.35 5.67 -4.39
C ALA A 154 -9.45 6.91 -3.49
N GLN A 155 -9.43 8.11 -4.10
CA GLN A 155 -9.57 9.38 -3.38
C GLN A 155 -10.94 9.50 -2.69
N LYS A 156 -12.03 9.16 -3.37
CA LYS A 156 -13.39 9.17 -2.78
C LYS A 156 -13.51 8.19 -1.61
N MET A 157 -12.98 6.97 -1.75
CA MET A 157 -13.01 5.98 -0.68
C MET A 157 -12.15 6.41 0.52
N PHE A 158 -10.97 6.99 0.27
CA PHE A 158 -10.13 7.54 1.31
C PHE A 158 -10.87 8.66 2.09
N GLN A 159 -11.46 9.62 1.39
CA GLN A 159 -12.23 10.71 2.03
C GLN A 159 -13.41 10.17 2.86
N ARG A 160 -14.10 9.12 2.39
CA ARG A 160 -15.16 8.46 3.17
C ARG A 160 -14.62 7.81 4.44
N SER A 161 -13.45 7.17 4.38
CA SER A 161 -12.82 6.52 5.55
C SER A 161 -12.48 7.53 6.66
N LEU A 162 -12.05 8.74 6.28
CA LEU A 162 -11.73 9.83 7.23
C LEU A 162 -12.98 10.30 7.98
N ARG A 163 -14.13 10.43 7.30
CA ARG A 163 -15.39 10.87 7.91
C ARG A 163 -15.92 9.89 8.97
N HIS A 164 -15.71 8.59 8.78
CA HIS A 164 -16.14 7.57 9.73
C HIS A 164 -15.28 7.57 11.01
N SER A 165 -14.01 8.00 10.94
CA SER A 165 -13.17 8.16 12.14
C SER A 165 -13.55 9.38 12.98
N SER A 166 -14.16 10.43 12.41
CA SER A 166 -14.56 11.64 13.15
C SER A 166 -15.95 11.54 13.81
N GLY A 167 -16.76 10.54 13.47
CA GLY A 167 -18.15 10.39 13.98
C GLY A 167 -18.28 9.80 15.39
N GLY A 168 -17.18 9.40 16.03
CA GLY A 168 -17.17 8.72 17.34
C GLY A 168 -17.20 9.62 18.58
N LYS A 169 -17.62 10.89 18.47
CA LYS A 169 -17.80 11.77 19.64
C LYS A 169 -19.28 12.14 19.82
N GLY A 170 -19.91 11.48 20.80
CA GLY A 170 -21.01 12.05 21.57
C GLY A 170 -22.42 11.88 21.00
N ARG A 171 -23.00 10.69 21.14
CA ARG A 171 -24.42 10.59 21.50
C ARG A 171 -24.51 10.17 22.96
N TYR A 172 -24.25 11.12 23.86
CA TYR A 172 -24.90 11.05 25.16
C TYR A 172 -26.39 11.15 24.88
N HIS A 173 -27.12 10.05 25.08
CA HIS A 173 -28.59 10.09 25.13
C HIS A 173 -28.97 11.01 26.29
N LYS A 174 -29.23 12.28 25.95
CA LYS A 174 -29.82 13.27 26.86
C LYS A 174 -31.16 12.68 27.30
N GLY A 175 -31.27 12.39 28.60
CA GLY A 175 -32.45 11.80 29.19
C GLY A 175 -33.72 12.53 28.79
N ARG A 176 -34.76 11.77 28.46
CA ARG A 176 -36.12 12.28 28.37
C ARG A 176 -36.49 12.90 29.73
N PRO A 177 -36.91 14.17 29.80
CA PRO A 177 -37.59 14.66 30.99
C PRO A 177 -38.94 13.92 31.07
N GLY A 178 -39.11 13.09 32.09
CA GLY A 178 -40.39 12.47 32.39
C GLY A 178 -41.43 13.55 32.65
N GLY A 179 -42.37 13.68 31.73
CA GLY A 179 -43.53 14.56 31.87
C GLY A 179 -44.38 14.10 33.06
N GLY A 180 -44.71 15.05 33.92
CA GLY A 180 -45.60 14.83 35.04
C GLY A 180 -46.97 14.37 34.59
N ARG A 181 -47.51 13.36 35.28
CA ARG A 181 -48.94 13.14 35.37
C ARG A 181 -49.32 13.00 36.84
N SER A 182 -49.88 14.10 37.31
CA SER A 182 -50.91 14.19 38.35
C SER A 182 -51.87 13.00 38.30
N GLY A 183 -52.12 12.41 39.47
CA GLY A 183 -53.14 11.39 39.72
C GLY A 183 -53.14 11.02 41.20
N GLY A 184 -53.99 11.69 41.98
CA GLY A 184 -54.05 11.54 43.43
C GLY A 184 -54.88 10.37 43.96
N ARG A 185 -54.96 10.36 45.31
CA ARG A 185 -55.79 9.57 46.24
C ARG A 185 -55.23 8.21 46.68
N SER A 186 -54.74 8.18 47.93
CA SER A 186 -55.39 7.56 49.11
C SER A 186 -54.98 6.09 49.22
N GLY A 187 -54.16 5.67 50.17
CA GLY A 187 -54.39 5.74 51.61
C GLY A 187 -54.14 4.30 52.12
N GLY A 188 -53.50 4.14 53.26
CA GLY A 188 -53.33 2.80 53.84
C GLY A 188 -52.03 2.64 54.60
N TRP A 189 -52.07 3.02 55.87
CA TRP A 189 -51.07 2.69 56.87
C TRP A 189 -51.01 1.17 57.08
N GLY A 190 -49.80 0.62 57.15
CA GLY A 190 -49.58 -0.80 57.43
C GLY A 190 -48.20 -1.04 58.04
N ASN A 191 -48.12 -0.98 59.36
CA ASN A 191 -47.03 -1.45 60.19
C ASN A 191 -46.61 -2.90 59.86
N ARG A 192 -45.30 -3.18 59.87
CA ARG A 192 -44.62 -4.37 60.42
C ARG A 192 -43.11 -4.22 60.17
N SER A 193 -42.30 -3.75 61.11
CA SER A 193 -41.72 -4.48 62.25
C SER A 193 -41.30 -5.94 61.96
N GLY A 194 -39.98 -6.17 62.06
CA GLY A 194 -39.30 -7.46 61.98
C GLY A 194 -37.99 -7.32 61.17
N GLY A 195 -36.78 -7.38 61.69
CA GLY A 195 -36.28 -7.93 62.95
C GLY A 195 -35.26 -9.04 62.66
N GLY A 196 -33.98 -8.78 62.95
CA GLY A 196 -32.88 -9.78 63.03
C GLY A 196 -32.23 -10.15 61.68
N LYS A 197 -30.96 -10.56 61.56
CA LYS A 197 -29.83 -10.86 62.47
C LYS A 197 -28.59 -10.90 61.55
N GLN A 198 -27.51 -10.19 61.86
CA GLN A 198 -26.23 -10.73 62.37
C GLN A 198 -25.74 -12.10 61.84
N GLY A 199 -24.51 -12.09 61.34
CA GLY A 199 -23.59 -13.23 61.10
C GLY A 199 -22.52 -12.78 60.10
N GLN A 200 -21.40 -12.15 60.45
CA GLN A 200 -20.19 -12.62 61.18
C GLN A 200 -19.51 -13.88 60.61
N GLY A 201 -18.23 -13.70 60.23
CA GLY A 201 -17.18 -14.72 60.11
C GLY A 201 -17.09 -15.40 58.73
N GLY A 202 -15.95 -15.63 58.10
CA GLY A 202 -14.52 -15.48 58.39
C GLY A 202 -13.77 -15.85 57.09
N ASN A 203 -12.70 -15.13 56.73
CA ASN A 203 -11.29 -15.49 56.95
C ASN A 203 -10.68 -16.56 56.00
N ARG A 204 -9.47 -16.22 55.52
CA ARG A 204 -8.43 -17.04 54.83
C ARG A 204 -8.79 -17.52 53.42
N GLY A 205 -7.97 -17.30 52.39
CA GLY A 205 -6.51 -17.31 52.35
C GLY A 205 -6.10 -18.50 51.46
N GLY A 206 -5.58 -18.23 50.26
CA GLY A 206 -5.26 -19.30 49.30
C GLY A 206 -4.45 -18.79 48.12
N ARG A 207 -3.15 -18.76 48.31
CA ARG A 207 -2.08 -18.48 47.34
C ARG A 207 -1.83 -19.73 46.48
N ARG A 208 -1.14 -19.52 45.33
CA ARG A 208 -0.54 -20.50 44.37
C ARG A 208 -1.36 -20.60 43.07
N LYS A 209 -0.77 -20.66 41.88
CA LYS A 209 0.61 -20.64 41.42
C LYS A 209 0.57 -20.13 39.98
#